data_AF-A0A379LLW6-F1
#
_entry.id   AF-A0A379LLW6-F1
#
_cell.length_a   1.000
_cell.length_b   1.000
_cell.length_c   1.000
_cell.angle_alpha   90.00
_cell.angle_beta   90.00
_cell.angle_gamma   90.00
#
_symmetry.space_group_name_H-M   'P 1'
#
loop_
_entity.id
_entity.type
_entity.pdbx_description
1 polymer ?
#
loop_
_entity_poly.entity_id
_entity_poly.type
_entity_poly.pdbx_seq_one_letter_code
_entity_poly.pdbx_strand_id
1 'polypeptide(L)' 'MGKDKLFTAKVEENLLSSFKHACANQDTTASQAVRAFMREYTRKYGQADLFGPAPKRGRR' A
#
# COMPACT_ATOMS: atom_id res chain seq x y z
N MET A 1 -17.46 -8.20 -4.15
CA MET A 1 -16.93 -6.83 -4.20
C MET A 1 -16.05 -6.61 -2.99
N GLY A 2 -14.75 -6.35 -3.18
CA GLY A 2 -13.82 -6.09 -2.08
C GLY A 2 -14.21 -4.82 -1.31
N LYS A 3 -14.00 -4.82 0.00
CA LYS A 3 -14.26 -3.65 0.86
C LYS A 3 -13.08 -2.69 0.71
N ASP A 4 -13.10 -1.86 -0.33
CA ASP A 4 -12.07 -0.81 -0.50
C ASP A 4 -12.13 0.19 0.66
N LYS A 5 -10.96 0.55 1.20
CA LYS A 5 -10.81 1.53 2.28
C LYS A 5 -9.90 2.67 1.82
N LEU A 6 -10.19 3.88 2.28
CA LEU A 6 -9.37 5.07 2.04
C LEU A 6 -8.15 5.06 2.97
N PHE A 7 -6.98 5.34 2.42
CA PHE A 7 -5.74 5.55 3.16
C PHE A 7 -5.33 7.01 3.03
N THR A 8 -5.38 7.75 4.13
CA THR A 8 -4.99 9.16 4.20
C THR A 8 -3.70 9.30 5.01
N ALA A 9 -2.70 9.95 4.44
CA ALA A 9 -1.42 10.22 5.08
C ALA A 9 -1.03 11.69 4.84
N LYS A 10 -0.51 12.34 5.89
CA LYS A 10 0.10 13.67 5.75
C LYS A 10 1.52 13.48 5.24
N VAL A 11 1.88 14.22 4.20
CA VAL A 11 3.22 14.24 3.60
C VAL A 11 3.63 15.68 3.37
N GLU A 12 4.93 15.92 3.33
CA GLU A 12 5.47 17.23 2.98
C GLU A 12 5.03 17.64 1.56
N GLU A 13 4.75 18.93 1.38
CA GLU A 13 4.26 19.47 0.11
C GLU A 13 5.25 19.25 -1.04
N ASN A 14 6.54 19.51 -0.80
CA ASN A 14 7.60 19.33 -1.78
C ASN A 14 7.74 17.87 -2.22
N LEU A 15 7.60 16.94 -1.28
CA LEU A 15 7.61 15.51 -1.56
C LEU A 15 6.41 15.12 -2.41
N LEU A 16 5.21 15.59 -2.06
CA LEU A 16 3.99 15.30 -2.81
C LEU A 16 4.07 15.83 -4.25
N SER A 17 4.56 17.05 -4.43
CA SER A 17 4.74 17.66 -5.74
C SER A 17 5.70 16.83 -6.60
N SER A 18 6.88 16.53 -6.06
CA SER A 18 7.90 15.73 -6.75
C SER A 18 7.39 14.33 -7.10
N PHE A 19 6.64 13.69 -6.18
CA PHE A 19 6.06 12.38 -6.41
C PHE A 19 5.01 12.39 -7.54
N LYS A 20 4.15 13.41 -7.59
CA LYS A 20 3.17 13.57 -8.68
C LYS A 20 3.85 13.77 -10.03
N HIS A 21 4.89 14.60 -10.09
CA HIS A 21 5.69 14.78 -11.31
C HIS A 21 6.34 13.47 -11.77
N ALA A 22 6.94 12.72 -10.85
CA ALA A 22 7.52 11.41 -11.18
C ALA A 22 6.46 10.42 -11.71
N CYS A 23 5.26 10.41 -11.11
CA CYS A 23 4.15 9.59 -11.59
C CYS A 23 3.72 9.97 -13.01
N ALA A 24 3.63 11.26 -13.32
CA ALA A 24 3.28 11.75 -14.66
C ALA A 24 4.32 11.34 -15.70
N ASN A 25 5.61 11.42 -15.38
CA ASN A 25 6.69 11.01 -16.28
C ASN A 25 6.71 9.49 -16.56
N GLN A 26 6.03 8.70 -15.73
CA GLN A 26 5.94 7.23 -15.83
C GLN A 26 4.55 6.77 -16.30
N ASP A 27 3.71 7.68 -16.80
CA ASP A 27 2.33 7.40 -17.24
C ASP A 27 1.49 6.63 -16.20
N THR A 28 1.72 6.90 -14.90
CA THR A 28 1.00 6.26 -13.79
C THR A 28 0.32 7.31 -12.90
N THR A 29 -0.73 6.90 -12.20
CA THR A 29 -1.33 7.73 -11.14
C THR A 29 -0.63 7.52 -9.80
N ALA A 30 -0.66 8.54 -8.94
CA ALA A 30 -0.18 8.46 -7.56
C ALA A 30 -0.79 7.27 -6.80
N SER A 31 -2.10 7.03 -6.98
CA SER A 31 -2.81 5.90 -6.35
C SER A 31 -2.30 4.55 -6.83
N GLN A 32 -1.98 4.40 -8.13
CA GLN A 32 -1.41 3.16 -8.66
C GLN A 32 0.00 2.93 -8.12
N ALA A 33 0.83 3.96 -8.10
CA ALA A 33 2.21 3.90 -7.58
C ALA A 33 2.23 3.56 -6.08
N VAL A 34 1.39 4.21 -5.26
CA VAL A 34 1.29 3.89 -3.82
C VAL A 34 0.82 2.45 -3.61
N ARG A 35 -0.19 1.97 -4.36
CA ARG A 35 -0.64 0.57 -4.24
C ARG A 35 0.45 -0.42 -4.66
N ALA A 36 1.23 -0.11 -5.70
CA ALA A 36 2.35 -0.93 -6.13
C ALA A 36 3.44 -0.99 -5.04
N PHE A 37 3.81 0.17 -4.50
CA PHE A 37 4.74 0.28 -3.38
C PHE A 37 4.26 -0.52 -2.16
N MET A 38 2.99 -0.38 -1.74
CA MET A 38 2.44 -1.13 -0.61
C MET A 38 2.54 -2.65 -0.82
N ARG A 39 2.24 -3.15 -2.02
CA ARG A 39 2.38 -4.58 -2.33
C ARG A 39 3.82 -5.05 -2.25
N GLU A 40 4.75 -4.29 -2.79
CA GLU A 40 6.17 -4.62 -2.76
C GLU A 40 6.73 -4.56 -1.34
N TYR A 41 6.36 -3.53 -0.58
CA TYR A 41 6.74 -3.36 0.82
C TYR A 41 6.26 -4.54 1.67
N THR A 42 4.99 -4.94 1.53
CA THR A 42 4.45 -6.12 2.21
C THR A 42 5.11 -7.41 1.70
N ARG A 43 5.46 -7.54 0.42
CA ARG A 43 6.19 -8.72 -0.05
C ARG A 43 7.59 -8.81 0.56
N LYS A 44 8.26 -7.67 0.73
CA LYS A 44 9.63 -7.58 1.25
C LYS A 44 9.71 -7.79 2.77
N TYR A 45 8.73 -7.27 3.52
CA TYR A 45 8.76 -7.25 4.99
C TYR A 45 7.63 -8.05 5.65
N GLY A 46 6.60 -8.42 4.90
CA GLY A 46 5.42 -9.12 5.40
C GLY A 46 5.60 -10.62 5.61
N GLN A 47 6.80 -11.18 5.41
CA GLN A 47 7.09 -12.54 5.89
C GLN A 47 6.92 -12.68 7.41
N ALA A 48 6.95 -11.59 8.17
CA ALA A 48 6.61 -11.61 9.59
C ALA A 48 5.15 -12.01 9.88
N ASP A 49 4.21 -11.76 8.97
CA ASP A 49 2.77 -12.04 9.16
C ASP A 49 2.37 -13.45 8.67
N LEU A 50 3.25 -14.15 7.94
CA LEU A 50 3.05 -15.55 7.56
C LEU A 50 3.15 -16.53 8.76
N PHE A 51 3.64 -16.06 9.91
CA PHE A 51 3.69 -16.80 11.16
C PHE A 51 2.82 -16.19 12.28
N GLY A 52 1.97 -15.21 11.96
CA GLY A 52 0.94 -14.75 12.89
C GLY A 52 -0.04 -15.90 13.17
N PRO A 53 -0.50 -16.12 14.43
CA PRO A 53 -1.37 -17.23 14.75
C PRO A 53 -2.62 -17.15 13.88
N ALA A 54 -2.79 -18.14 12.99
CA ALA A 54 -3.98 -18.27 12.15
C ALA A 54 -5.22 -18.02 13.01
N PRO A 55 -6.21 -17.21 12.55
CA PRO A 55 -7.43 -17.04 13.29
C PRO A 55 -8.02 -18.44 13.47
N LYS A 56 -8.13 -18.89 14.72
CA LYS A 56 -8.85 -20.11 15.07
C LYS A 56 -10.26 -19.92 14.51
N ARG A 57 -10.53 -20.48 13.33
CA ARG A 57 -11.91 -20.71 12.86
C ARG A 57 -12.52 -21.58 13.93
N GLY A 58 -13.25 -20.93 14.84
CA GLY A 58 -14.01 -21.56 15.88
C GLY A 58 -14.91 -22.59 15.23
N ARG A 59 -14.55 -23.85 15.44
CA ARG A 59 -15.43 -24.98 15.25
C ARG A 59 -16.42 -24.94 16.40
N ARG A 60 -17.64 -24.48 16.15
CA ARG A 60 -18.87 -24.94 16.79
C ARG A 60 -20.08 -24.22 16.20
#